data_AF-A0AAN7LPV7-F1
#
_entry.id   AF-A0AAN7LPV7-F1
#
_cell.length_a   1.000
_cell.length_b   1.000
_cell.length_c   1.000
_cell.angle_alpha   90.00
_cell.angle_beta   90.00
_cell.angle_gamma   90.00
#
_symmetry.space_group_name_H-M   'P 1'
#
loop_
_entity.id
_entity.type
_entity.pdbx_description
1 polymer ?
#
loop_
_entity_poly.entity_id
_entity_poly.type
_entity_poly.pdbx_seq_one_letter_code
_entity_poly.pdbx_strand_id
1 'polypeptide(L)'
;MSEVRLPRFVVTNEGIKVDAQAIQICCLTLRMNLDCNACCRKLRRIILNMKGIESHMIEKPLGRVSVCGRLRPSDIAIKMRKKMNRRVEILDTQEFDSGDEQADQKPAG
;
A
#
# COMPACT_ATOMS: atom_id res chain seq x y z
N MET A 1 3.50 1.97 -33.61
CA MET A 1 2.12 1.62 -33.20
C MET A 1 2.27 0.72 -31.98
N SER A 2 1.94 1.25 -30.80
CA SER A 2 2.19 0.60 -29.52
C SER A 2 1.27 -0.62 -29.37
N GLU A 3 1.87 -1.78 -29.13
CA GLU A 3 1.17 -3.03 -28.84
C GLU A 3 0.28 -2.84 -27.60
N VAL A 4 -1.03 -2.81 -27.80
CA VAL A 4 -2.00 -2.78 -26.72
C VAL A 4 -2.10 -4.21 -26.19
N ARG A 5 -1.52 -4.45 -25.02
CA ARG A 5 -1.66 -5.71 -24.28
C ARG A 5 -3.12 -5.86 -23.85
N LEU A 6 -3.90 -6.55 -24.67
CA LEU A 6 -5.25 -7.00 -24.28
C LEU A 6 -5.12 -8.07 -23.19
N PRO A 7 -6.06 -8.15 -22.22
CA PRO A 7 -6.03 -9.19 -21.20
C PRO A 7 -6.11 -10.58 -21.84
N ARG A 8 -5.19 -11.48 -21.46
CA ARG A 8 -5.25 -12.90 -21.83
C ARG A 8 -6.44 -13.52 -21.12
N PHE A 9 -7.53 -13.77 -21.85
CA PHE A 9 -8.58 -14.68 -21.42
C PHE A 9 -7.97 -16.07 -21.19
N VAL A 10 -8.16 -16.65 -20.01
CA VAL A 10 -7.82 -18.05 -19.76
C VAL A 10 -9.10 -18.86 -19.86
N VAL A 11 -9.19 -19.65 -20.94
CA VAL A 11 -10.26 -20.63 -21.10
C VAL A 11 -9.88 -21.85 -20.28
N THR A 12 -10.74 -22.22 -19.33
CA THR A 12 -10.64 -23.47 -18.57
C THR A 12 -11.84 -24.36 -18.91
N ASN A 13 -11.75 -25.66 -18.63
CA ASN A 13 -12.87 -26.60 -18.82
C ASN A 13 -14.10 -26.26 -17.95
N GLU A 14 -13.98 -25.33 -17.00
CA GLU A 14 -15.05 -24.81 -16.14
C GLU A 14 -15.69 -23.51 -16.67
N GLY A 15 -15.21 -22.96 -17.80
CA GLY A 15 -15.70 -21.71 -18.40
C GLY A 15 -14.61 -20.67 -18.66
N ILE A 16 -15.04 -19.53 -19.25
CA ILE A 16 -14.19 -18.35 -19.49
C ILE A 16 -14.01 -17.62 -18.16
N LYS A 17 -12.83 -17.72 -17.55
CA LYS A 17 -12.46 -16.91 -16.39
C LYS A 17 -11.75 -15.65 -16.89
N VAL A 18 -12.26 -14.48 -16.51
CA VAL A 18 -11.56 -13.22 -16.73
C VAL A 18 -10.44 -13.16 -15.71
N ASP A 19 -9.19 -13.39 -16.13
CA ASP A 19 -8.03 -13.02 -15.34
C ASP A 19 -7.90 -11.50 -15.39
N ALA A 20 -8.66 -10.85 -14.51
CA ALA A 20 -8.52 -9.45 -14.19
C ALA A 20 -7.14 -9.25 -13.57
N GLN A 21 -6.13 -9.03 -14.41
CA GLN A 21 -4.93 -8.33 -13.95
C GLN A 21 -5.31 -6.86 -13.74
N ALA A 22 -6.23 -6.65 -12.79
CA ALA A 22 -6.56 -5.37 -12.20
C ALA A 22 -5.27 -4.84 -11.61
N ILE A 23 -4.98 -3.57 -11.86
CA ILE A 23 -3.91 -2.88 -11.16
C ILE A 23 -4.42 -2.70 -9.73
N GLN A 24 -4.12 -3.69 -8.88
CA GLN A 24 -4.45 -3.70 -7.46
C GLN A 24 -3.64 -2.60 -6.77
N ILE A 25 -4.32 -1.52 -6.38
CA ILE A 25 -3.75 -0.47 -5.54
C ILE A 25 -4.06 -0.85 -4.10
N CYS A 26 -3.03 -0.85 -3.25
CA CYS A 26 -3.19 -1.14 -1.83
C CYS A 26 -2.81 0.09 -1.01
N CYS A 27 -3.70 0.46 -0.09
CA CYS A 27 -3.44 1.41 0.98
C CYS A 27 -3.20 0.64 2.29
N LEU A 28 -2.15 1.02 3.01
CA LEU A 28 -1.73 0.39 4.24
C LEU A 28 -1.52 1.44 5.32
N THR A 29 -2.10 1.23 6.49
CA THR A 29 -1.84 2.06 7.67
C THR A 29 -1.06 1.26 8.71
N LEU A 30 0.05 1.83 9.17
CA LEU A 30 1.01 1.22 10.08
C LEU A 30 1.16 2.05 11.36
N ARG A 31 1.43 1.38 12.47
CA ARG A 31 1.87 1.99 13.72
C ARG A 31 3.37 1.78 13.93
N MET A 32 4.06 2.87 14.25
CA MET A 32 5.49 2.91 14.55
C MET A 32 5.82 4.05 15.53
N ASN A 33 6.73 3.79 16.47
CA ASN A 33 7.23 4.83 17.36
C ASN A 33 8.10 5.82 16.58
N LEU A 34 7.79 7.11 16.65
CA LEU A 34 8.47 8.21 15.94
C LEU A 34 8.82 9.36 16.91
N ASP A 35 9.70 9.06 17.87
CA ASP A 35 9.91 9.89 19.07
C ASP A 35 10.68 11.20 18.78
N CYS A 36 11.31 11.32 17.61
CA CYS A 36 12.08 12.50 17.24
C CYS A 36 11.99 12.84 15.76
N ASN A 37 12.35 14.09 15.41
CA ASN A 37 12.31 14.57 14.04
C ASN A 37 13.27 13.82 13.12
N ALA A 38 14.39 13.32 13.65
CA ALA A 38 15.33 12.50 12.90
C ALA A 38 14.71 11.16 12.47
N CYS A 39 13.91 10.52 13.34
CA CYS A 39 13.17 9.30 13.01
C CYS A 39 12.16 9.55 11.89
N CYS A 40 11.37 10.63 11.98
CA CYS A 40 10.42 11.00 10.93
C CYS A 40 11.12 11.28 9.59
N ARG A 41 12.23 12.03 9.60
CA ARG A 41 13.01 12.31 8.38
C ARG A 41 13.58 11.03 7.76
N LYS A 42 14.10 10.12 8.59
CA LYS A 42 14.60 8.82 8.14
C LYS A 42 13.48 7.97 7.54
N LEU A 43 12.30 7.93 8.16
CA LEU A 43 11.14 7.21 7.65
C LEU A 43 10.70 7.76 6.30
N ARG A 44 10.51 9.07 6.20
CA ARG A 44 10.11 9.73 4.95
C ARG A 44 11.08 9.41 3.80
N ARG A 45 12.39 9.42 4.07
CA ARG A 45 13.41 9.03 3.08
C ARG A 45 13.28 7.57 2.63
N ILE A 46 12.97 6.65 3.56
CA ILE A 46 12.73 5.24 3.20
C ILE A 46 11.51 5.15 2.29
N ILE A 47 10.41 5.79 2.64
CA ILE A 47 9.15 5.79 1.87
C ILE A 47 9.37 6.30 0.45
N LEU A 48 10.02 7.45 0.30
CA LEU A 48 10.31 8.04 -1.02
C LEU A 48 11.22 7.16 -1.89
N ASN A 49 12.02 6.28 -1.27
CA ASN A 49 12.88 5.34 -1.98
C ASN A 49 12.20 3.97 -2.26
N MET A 50 10.95 3.77 -1.83
CA MET A 50 10.19 2.56 -2.13
C MET A 50 9.50 2.71 -3.49
N LYS A 51 9.77 1.77 -4.40
CA LYS A 51 9.08 1.68 -5.69
C LYS A 51 7.62 1.28 -5.47
N GLY A 52 6.73 1.83 -6.28
CA GLY A 52 5.30 1.51 -6.25
C GLY A 52 4.47 2.30 -5.24
N ILE A 53 5.09 3.10 -4.36
CA ILE A 53 4.36 4.04 -3.51
C ILE A 53 3.99 5.28 -4.33
N GLU A 54 2.71 5.63 -4.28
CA GLU A 54 2.12 6.77 -5.01
C GLU A 54 1.78 7.91 -4.05
N SER A 55 1.32 7.59 -2.83
CA SER A 55 1.05 8.58 -1.79
C SER A 55 1.47 8.07 -0.40
N HIS A 56 1.71 9.01 0.51
CA HIS A 56 2.02 8.70 1.91
C HIS A 56 1.62 9.83 2.86
N MET A 57 1.29 9.47 4.10
CA MET A 57 0.99 10.37 5.20
C MET A 57 1.72 9.90 6.46
N ILE A 58 2.26 10.84 7.23
CA ILE A 58 2.97 10.55 8.49
C ILE A 58 2.39 11.44 9.59
N GLU A 59 1.69 10.83 10.53
CA GLU A 59 1.11 11.49 11.70
C GLU A 59 1.98 11.17 12.92
N LYS A 60 3.08 11.93 13.07
CA LYS A 60 4.06 11.75 14.16
C LYS A 60 3.42 11.67 15.55
N PRO A 61 2.46 12.54 15.95
CA PRO A 61 1.87 12.50 17.29
C PRO A 61 1.16 11.17 17.60
N LEU A 62 0.63 10.52 16.57
CA LEU A 62 -0.08 9.24 16.69
C LEU A 62 0.83 8.03 16.44
N GLY A 63 2.07 8.27 15.97
CA GLY A 63 2.94 7.21 15.46
C GLY A 63 2.31 6.45 14.29
N ARG A 64 1.47 7.11 13.49
CA ARG A 64 0.72 6.49 12.39
C ARG A 64 1.32 6.86 11.04
N VAL A 65 1.42 5.88 10.16
CA VAL A 65 2.02 6.00 8.83
C VAL A 65 1.10 5.34 7.83
N SER A 66 0.55 6.10 6.89
CA SER A 66 -0.26 5.56 5.81
C SER A 66 0.51 5.65 4.51
N VAL A 67 0.48 4.58 3.70
CA VAL A 67 1.09 4.54 2.37
C VAL A 67 0.13 3.89 1.39
N CYS A 68 0.05 4.41 0.18
CA CYS A 68 -0.76 3.82 -0.88
C CYS A 68 0.04 3.65 -2.17
N GLY A 69 -0.31 2.64 -2.94
CA GLY A 69 0.17 2.44 -4.30
C GLY A 69 0.15 0.98 -4.71
N ARG A 70 0.93 0.62 -5.72
CA ARG A 70 1.09 -0.76 -6.19
C ARG A 70 2.11 -1.47 -5.31
N LEU A 71 1.64 -1.94 -4.16
CA LEU A 71 2.48 -2.52 -3.10
C LEU A 71 1.82 -3.74 -2.49
N ARG A 72 2.63 -4.62 -1.88
CA ARG A 72 2.15 -5.68 -1.00
C ARG A 72 2.32 -5.22 0.46
N PRO A 73 1.29 -5.30 1.32
CA PRO A 73 1.35 -4.89 2.72
C PRO A 73 2.53 -5.49 3.50
N SER A 74 2.74 -6.79 3.32
CA SER A 74 3.80 -7.55 3.98
C SER A 74 5.20 -7.04 3.62
N ASP A 75 5.45 -6.77 2.33
CA ASP A 75 6.73 -6.25 1.85
C ASP A 75 7.05 -4.89 2.46
N ILE A 76 6.06 -4.00 2.52
CA ILE A 76 6.21 -2.68 3.14
C ILE A 76 6.49 -2.82 4.64
N ALA A 77 5.70 -3.61 5.36
CA ALA A 77 5.88 -3.81 6.80
C ALA A 77 7.27 -4.39 7.14
N ILE A 78 7.71 -5.41 6.39
CA ILE A 78 9.04 -6.02 6.53
C ILE A 78 10.14 -5.00 6.24
N LYS A 79 10.00 -4.24 5.15
CA LYS A 79 11.00 -3.24 4.73
C LYS A 79 11.11 -2.10 5.73
N MET A 80 9.98 -1.60 6.24
CA MET A 80 9.96 -0.58 7.29
C MET A 80 10.62 -1.11 8.57
N ARG A 81 10.25 -2.31 9.04
CA ARG A 81 10.85 -2.95 10.22
C ARG A 81 12.38 -3.05 10.09
N LYS A 82 12.87 -3.55 8.95
CA LYS A 82 14.31 -3.70 8.68
C LYS A 82 15.04 -2.35 8.61
N LYS A 83 14.50 -1.36 7.89
CA LYS A 83 15.19 -0.08 7.64
C LYS A 83 15.10 0.90 8.83
N MET A 84 14.02 0.83 9.60
CA MET A 84 13.84 1.62 10.82
C MET A 84 14.50 0.98 12.04
N ASN A 85 14.68 -0.35 12.03
CA ASN A 85 15.07 -1.13 13.20
C ASN A 85 14.14 -0.88 14.38
N ARG A 86 12.83 -0.89 14.10
CA ARG A 86 11.76 -0.61 15.06
C ARG A 86 10.61 -1.59 14.85
N ARG A 87 9.81 -1.81 15.89
CA ARG A 87 8.56 -2.55 15.78
C ARG A 87 7.61 -1.82 14.83
N VAL A 88 6.98 -2.58 13.96
CA VAL A 88 5.94 -2.13 13.02
C VAL A 88 4.74 -3.03 13.23
N GLU A 89 3.58 -2.42 13.38
CA GLU A 89 2.28 -3.07 13.48
C GLU A 89 1.40 -2.58 12.32
N ILE A 90 0.73 -3.50 11.64
CA ILE A 90 -0.26 -3.15 10.61
C ILE A 90 -1.56 -2.88 11.35
N LEU A 91 -2.12 -1.68 11.16
CA LEU A 91 -3.39 -1.28 11.75
C LEU A 91 -4.55 -1.58 10.81
N ASP A 92 -4.37 -1.28 9.53
CA ASP A 92 -5.42 -1.39 8.51
C ASP A 92 -4.83 -1.58 7.12
N THR A 93 -5.56 -2.26 6.24
CA THR A 93 -5.19 -2.51 4.84
C THR A 93 -6.44 -2.48 3.97
N GLN A 94 -6.37 -1.70 2.90
CA GLN A 94 -7.44 -1.57 1.92
C GLN A 94 -6.90 -1.86 0.53
N GLU A 95 -7.55 -2.76 -0.19
CA GLU A 95 -7.24 -3.11 -1.57
C GLU A 95 -8.30 -2.49 -2.48
N PHE A 96 -7.84 -1.87 -3.57
CA PHE A 96 -8.67 -1.18 -4.54
C PHE A 96 -8.41 -1.78 -5.92
N ASP A 97 -9.46 -2.33 -6.50
CA ASP A 97 -9.53 -2.64 -7.92
C ASP A 97 -9.74 -1.32 -8.67
N SER A 98 -9.12 -1.13 -9.83
CA SER A 98 -9.25 0.10 -10.63
C SER A 98 -10.65 0.29 -11.26
N GLY A 99 -11.72 -0.20 -10.62
CA GLY A 99 -13.08 -0.27 -11.13
C GLY A 99 -14.21 0.03 -10.13
N ASP A 100 -13.93 0.40 -8.87
CA ASP A 100 -14.99 0.72 -7.92
C ASP A 100 -14.81 2.07 -7.23
N GLU A 101 -15.72 2.99 -7.57
CA GLU A 101 -16.06 4.18 -6.81
C GLU A 101 -16.77 3.75 -5.52
N GLN A 102 -16.12 3.80 -4.35
CA GLN A 102 -16.77 4.31 -3.13
C GLN A 102 -15.85 4.50 -1.93
N ALA A 103 -16.16 5.59 -1.23
CA ALA A 103 -15.64 6.03 0.03
C ALA A 103 -16.05 5.11 1.19
N ASP A 104 -15.13 4.87 2.13
CA ASP A 104 -15.50 4.62 3.53
C ASP A 104 -14.61 5.47 4.45
N GLN A 105 -15.09 6.67 4.75
CA GLN A 105 -14.75 7.33 5.99
C GLN A 105 -15.61 6.68 7.08
N LYS A 106 -15.00 5.91 7.97
CA LYS A 106 -15.63 5.63 9.25
C LYS A 106 -15.28 6.74 10.25
N PRO A 107 -16.19 7.68 10.57
CA PRO A 107 -16.04 8.46 11.79
C PRO A 107 -16.24 7.52 12.98
N ALA A 108 -15.27 7.50 13.90
CA ALA A 108 -15.52 7.01 15.24
C ALA A 108 -16.43 8.04 15.93
N GLY A 109 -17.54 7.56 16.49
CA GLY A 109 -18.58 8.39 17.12
C GLY A 109 -18.21 9.00 18.46
#